data_AF-A0A257CUQ8-F1
#
_entry.id   AF-A0A257CUQ8-F1
#
_cell.length_a   1.000
_cell.length_b   1.000
_cell.length_c   1.000
_cell.angle_alpha   90.00
_cell.angle_beta   90.00
_cell.angle_gamma   90.00
#
_symmetry.space_group_name_H-M   'P 1'
#
loop_
_entity.id
_entity.type
_entity.pdbx_description
1 polymer ?
#
loop_
_entity_poly.entity_id
_entity_poly.type
_entity_poly.pdbx_seq_one_letter_code
_entity_poly.pdbx_strand_id
1 'polypeptide(L)' 'MIQHSNNEELRVLVASSGLPMAVALTIFNRGLGVNACTSSAWAAYLSDPGSSQYRELDDDLLKHAEAQFAAAVR' A
#
# COMPACT_ATOMS: atom_id res chain seq x y z
N MET A 1 -20.97 -5.75 -9.22
CA MET A 1 -19.72 -4.98 -9.07
C MET A 1 -18.86 -5.76 -8.11
N ILE A 2 -17.67 -6.20 -8.51
CA ILE A 2 -16.73 -6.80 -7.55
C ILE A 2 -16.19 -5.63 -6.74
N GLN A 3 -16.53 -5.55 -5.45
CA GLN A 3 -15.83 -4.64 -4.53
C GLN A 3 -14.48 -5.28 -4.23
N HIS A 4 -13.40 -4.58 -4.59
CA HIS A 4 -12.06 -4.96 -4.21
C HIS A 4 -11.80 -4.48 -2.77
N SER A 5 -11.07 -5.26 -2.00
CA SER A 5 -10.60 -4.81 -0.68
C SER A 5 -9.55 -3.71 -0.83
N ASN A 6 -9.38 -2.86 0.18
CA ASN A 6 -8.33 -1.84 0.18
C ASN A 6 -6.93 -2.42 -0.03
N ASN A 7 -6.68 -3.61 0.51
CA ASN A 7 -5.43 -4.34 0.28
C ASN A 7 -5.25 -4.73 -1.19
N GLU A 8 -6.34 -5.13 -1.87
CA GLU A 8 -6.29 -5.44 -3.29
C GLU A 8 -6.07 -4.20 -4.15
N GLU A 9 -6.73 -3.09 -3.84
CA GLU A 9 -6.49 -1.82 -4.52
C GLU A 9 -5.04 -1.33 -4.32
N LEU A 10 -4.51 -1.45 -3.10
CA LEU A 10 -3.11 -1.16 -2.82
C LEU A 10 -2.17 -2.07 -3.63
N ARG A 11 -2.46 -3.37 -3.74
CA ARG A 11 -1.66 -4.30 -4.57
C ARG A 11 -1.69 -3.89 -6.03
N VAL A 12 -2.85 -3.52 -6.57
CA VAL A 12 -2.99 -3.05 -7.94
C VAL A 12 -2.20 -1.76 -8.16
N LEU A 13 -2.27 -0.80 -7.22
CA LEU A 13 -1.53 0.46 -7.29
C LEU A 13 -0.02 0.23 -7.35
N VAL A 14 0.50 -0.64 -6.47
CA VAL A 14 1.92 -0.99 -6.41
C VAL A 14 2.37 -1.77 -7.65
N ALA A 15 1.57 -2.72 -8.13
CA ALA A 15 1.86 -3.46 -9.35
C ALA A 15 1.88 -2.54 -10.58
N SER A 16 0.91 -1.63 -10.69
CA SER A 16 0.76 -0.72 -11.82
C SER A 16 1.84 0.36 -11.85
N SER A 17 2.46 0.69 -10.71
CA SER A 17 3.56 1.66 -10.67
C SER A 17 4.86 1.12 -11.28
N GLY A 18 5.00 -0.21 -11.44
CA GLY A 18 6.21 -0.84 -11.95
C GLY A 18 7.46 -0.61 -11.08
N LEU A 19 7.26 -0.20 -9.82
CA LEU A 19 8.36 0.17 -8.92
C LEU A 19 8.82 -1.03 -8.09
N PRO A 20 10.11 -1.11 -7.73
CA PRO A 20 10.58 -2.07 -6.74
C PRO A 20 9.85 -1.89 -5.39
N MET A 21 9.58 -2.98 -4.67
CA MET A 21 8.80 -2.93 -3.43
C MET A 21 9.34 -1.97 -2.36
N ALA A 22 10.66 -1.86 -2.23
CA ALA A 22 11.26 -0.90 -1.30
C ALA A 22 11.01 0.56 -1.69
N VAL A 23 10.95 0.85 -3.00
CA VAL A 23 10.65 2.19 -3.53
C VAL A 23 9.16 2.49 -3.34
N ALA A 24 8.28 1.53 -3.61
CA ALA A 24 6.85 1.65 -3.35
C ALA A 24 6.56 1.94 -1.87
N LEU A 25 7.21 1.22 -0.94
CA LEU A 25 7.12 1.50 0.49
C LEU A 25 7.63 2.92 0.83
N THR A 26 8.74 3.33 0.22
CA THR A 26 9.27 4.68 0.44
C THR A 26 8.28 5.75 0.01
N ILE A 27 7.59 5.56 -1.12
CA ILE A 27 6.53 6.47 -1.59
C ILE A 27 5.33 6.44 -0.64
N PHE A 28 4.86 5.26 -0.27
CA PHE A 28 3.76 5.07 0.68
C PHE A 28 4.01 5.77 2.03
N ASN A 29 5.25 5.78 2.52
CA ASN A 29 5.60 6.39 3.81
C ASN A 29 5.78 7.91 3.77
N ARG A 30 5.71 8.55 2.59
CA ARG A 30 5.93 10.00 2.47
C ARG A 30 4.84 10.76 3.21
N GLY A 31 5.25 11.53 4.23
CA GLY A 31 4.33 12.36 5.01
C GLY A 31 3.63 11.64 6.16
N LEU A 32 3.85 10.32 6.37
CA LEU A 32 3.32 9.59 7.52
C LEU A 32 4.10 9.87 8.83
N GLY A 33 5.35 10.32 8.73
CA GLY A 33 6.18 10.67 9.89
C GLY A 33 6.37 9.48 10.84
N VAL A 34 5.97 9.65 12.11
CA VAL A 34 6.06 8.59 13.13
C VAL A 34 5.15 7.40 12.85
N ASN A 35 4.14 7.56 11.99
CA ASN A 35 3.23 6.50 11.56
C ASN A 35 3.73 5.76 10.31
N ALA A 36 4.97 5.99 9.88
CA ALA A 36 5.55 5.30 8.74
C ALA A 36 5.52 3.77 8.96
N CYS A 37 5.11 3.07 7.90
CA CYS A 37 5.00 1.63 7.89
C CYS A 37 6.38 0.98 7.82
N THR A 38 6.58 -0.07 8.60
CA THR A 38 7.79 -0.90 8.50
C THR A 38 7.69 -1.85 7.32
N SER A 39 8.80 -2.40 6.84
CA SER A 39 8.79 -3.40 5.76
C SER A 39 7.93 -4.63 6.09
N SER A 40 7.87 -5.04 7.36
CA SER A 40 7.04 -6.15 7.81
C SER A 40 5.54 -5.80 7.79
N ALA A 41 5.16 -4.62 8.26
CA ALA A 41 3.76 -4.17 8.19
C ALA A 41 3.32 -3.91 6.74
N TRP A 42 4.24 -3.44 5.89
CA TRP A 42 4.01 -3.29 4.45
C TRP A 42 3.75 -4.64 3.77
N ALA A 43 4.59 -5.65 4.05
CA ALA A 43 4.38 -7.00 3.55
C ALA A 43 3.05 -7.60 4.03
N ALA A 44 2.61 -7.28 5.26
CA ALA A 44 1.31 -7.70 5.78
C ALA A 44 0.14 -7.13 4.97
N TYR A 45 0.20 -5.85 4.57
CA TYR A 45 -0.84 -5.24 3.73
C TYR A 45 -0.88 -5.83 2.31
N LEU A 46 0.26 -6.25 1.78
CA LEU A 46 0.35 -6.82 0.43
C LEU A 46 0.16 -8.35 0.40
N SER A 47 0.07 -9.00 1.57
CA SER A 47 -0.12 -10.45 1.68
C SER A 47 -1.51 -10.86 1.22
N ASP A 48 -1.64 -12.12 0.78
CA ASP A 48 -2.93 -12.72 0.45
C ASP A 48 -3.87 -12.72 1.69
N PRO A 49 -5.19 -12.48 1.54
CA PRO A 49 -6.14 -12.49 2.65
C PRO A 49 -6.20 -13.82 3.43
N GLY A 50 -5.79 -14.94 2.84
CA GLY A 50 -5.66 -16.23 3.54
C GLY A 50 -4.37 -16.39 4.36
N SER A 51 -3.44 -15.44 4.28
CA SER A 51 -2.15 -15.49 4.99
C SER A 51 -2.32 -15.15 6.47
N SER A 52 -1.60 -15.86 7.35
CA SER A 52 -1.53 -15.54 8.78
C SER A 52 -0.89 -14.18 9.07
N GLN A 53 -0.17 -13.61 8.09
CA GLN A 53 0.43 -12.29 8.18
C GLN A 53 -0.45 -11.20 7.56
N TYR A 54 -1.60 -11.54 6.99
CA TYR A 54 -2.51 -10.57 6.40
C TYR A 54 -2.96 -9.54 7.44
N ARG A 55 -2.92 -8.27 7.06
CA ARG A 55 -3.47 -7.18 7.85
C ARG A 55 -4.34 -6.32 6.97
N GLU A 56 -5.54 -6.01 7.43
CA GLU A 56 -6.46 -5.12 6.71
C GLU A 56 -5.88 -3.69 6.65
N LEU A 57 -5.96 -3.10 5.46
CA LEU A 57 -5.60 -1.72 5.21
C LEU A 57 -6.84 -0.83 5.39
N ASP A 58 -6.75 0.16 6.27
CA ASP A 58 -7.83 1.11 6.50
C ASP A 58 -8.01 2.09 5.31
N ASP A 59 -9.23 2.62 5.15
CA ASP A 59 -9.60 3.55 4.08
C ASP A 59 -8.69 4.78 4.03
N ASP A 60 -8.28 5.33 5.18
CA ASP A 60 -7.45 6.53 5.22
C ASP A 60 -6.02 6.26 4.72
N LEU A 61 -5.49 5.05 4.97
CA LEU A 61 -4.18 4.64 4.46
C LEU A 61 -4.22 4.35 2.97
N LEU A 62 -5.34 3.82 2.45
CA LEU A 62 -5.52 3.64 1.01
C LEU A 62 -5.53 4.99 0.29
N LYS A 63 -6.37 5.93 0.74
CA LYS A 63 -6.43 7.29 0.17
C LYS A 63 -5.07 8.00 0.21
N HIS A 64 -4.33 7.80 1.30
CA HIS A 64 -2.96 8.31 1.40
C HIS A 64 -2.05 7.71 0.32
N ALA A 65 -2.08 6.39 0.14
CA ALA A 65 -1.30 5.70 -0.88
C ALA A 65 -1.62 6.24 -2.28
N GLU A 66 -2.90 6.32 -2.65
CA GLU A 66 -3.34 6.84 -3.95
C GLU A 66 -2.76 8.23 -4.22
N ALA A 67 -2.84 9.14 -3.23
CA ALA A 67 -2.30 10.49 -3.35
C ALA A 67 -0.77 10.50 -3.55
N GLN A 68 -0.02 9.68 -2.79
CA GLN A 68 1.44 9.63 -2.91
C GLN A 68 1.91 9.02 -4.23
N PHE A 69 1.26 7.96 -4.69
CA PHE A 69 1.60 7.31 -5.96
C PHE A 69 1.22 8.18 -7.16
N ALA A 70 0.06 8.85 -7.12
CA ALA A 70 -0.31 9.82 -8.16
C ALA A 70 0.67 11.00 -8.25
N ALA A 71 1.20 11.45 -7.11
CA ALA A 71 2.22 12.50 -7.07
C ALA A 71 3.61 12.04 -7.56
N ALA A 72 3.93 10.75 -7.40
CA ALA A 72 5.24 10.19 -7.76
C ALA A 72 5.39 9.80 -9.24
N VAL A 73 4.28 9.62 -9.96
CA VAL A 73 4.24 9.20 -11.38
C VAL A 73 4.05 10.39 -12.35
N ARG A 74 4.03 11.63 -11.84
CA ARG A 74 4.09 12.86 -12.64
C ARG A 74 5.50 13.17 -13.13
#